data_AF-A0A1Y3QC33-F1
#
_entry.id   AF-A0A1Y3QC33-F1
#
_cell.length_a   1.000
_cell.length_b   1.000
_cell.length_c   1.000
_cell.angle_alpha   90.00
_cell.angle_beta   90.00
_cell.angle_gamma   90.00
#
_symmetry.space_group_name_H-M   'P 1'
#
loop_
_entity.id
_entity.type
_entity.pdbx_description
1 polymer ?
#
loop_
_entity_poly.entity_id
_entity_poly.type
_entity_poly.pdbx_seq_one_letter_code
_entity_poly.pdbx_strand_id
1 'polypeptide(L)'
;MTRTGPGLRLRRTVAIALIAALALAAPPALRPAAAAEEPIPLQPLVDAAPEGAVLRLEPGAYAGPAAIGKPLMIEAAADGAVTIVNAGERPAVTVTAPGVSLRGLAIVQTGGRDSPAVLVTAPGVLLDGLDIETEGFGIRLERADRTIVRGSAVRSAQPPGGRFTERKNGIDLYETDGAVIEHNTVVAMYDAIYIENSDDVRITGNTVESSRYGIHVMYSDRTVITGNTGRMNVTGAMVMTAEGVLVEENLFEKQSENVNSQGILLFAVRHSVVRGNAVSGNRVGIFVESSSDNRIEDNEIRDNFMGMQLLDSEGNLITGNRWIGNVADAGAKASNANRIERNFWDAFSGLDADGDGASDLPYAVNPFFLSLTERRPVFQILFQSPGMKFLEGLYGADRSGWAADAAPLMKPGRGTEGAGRETGRAAGVAGAGLLALSCAIIILARRRAT
;
A
#
# COMPACT_ATOMS: atom_id res chain seq x y z
N MET A 1 59.48 18.21 -28.20
CA MET A 1 58.67 17.35 -29.08
C MET A 1 57.85 16.39 -28.21
N THR A 2 56.56 16.27 -28.57
CA THR A 2 55.58 15.22 -28.18
C THR A 2 55.14 15.05 -26.72
N ARG A 3 54.00 15.70 -26.46
CA ARG A 3 52.89 15.44 -25.52
C ARG A 3 52.65 13.97 -25.12
N THR A 4 52.36 13.76 -23.83
CA THR A 4 51.54 12.64 -23.34
C THR A 4 50.47 13.19 -22.38
N GLY A 5 49.19 13.01 -22.73
CA GLY A 5 48.04 13.51 -21.97
C GLY A 5 47.44 12.45 -21.04
N PRO A 6 46.78 12.84 -19.93
CA PRO A 6 46.06 11.91 -19.06
C PRO A 6 44.64 11.73 -19.60
N GLY A 7 44.42 10.68 -20.40
CA GLY A 7 43.13 10.44 -21.07
C GLY A 7 42.58 9.01 -21.01
N LEU A 8 43.04 8.17 -20.07
CA LEU A 8 42.75 6.72 -20.15
C LEU A 8 42.06 6.10 -18.93
N ARG A 9 41.75 6.84 -17.85
CA ARG A 9 41.03 6.28 -16.69
C ARG A 9 39.53 6.64 -16.62
N LEU A 10 39.07 7.63 -17.40
CA LEU A 10 37.64 8.00 -17.45
C LEU A 10 36.83 7.13 -18.43
N ARG A 11 37.47 6.32 -19.28
CA ARG A 11 36.79 5.50 -20.29
C ARG A 11 36.31 4.13 -19.78
N ARG A 12 36.77 3.64 -18.62
CA ARG A 12 36.33 2.34 -18.09
C ARG A 12 35.07 2.44 -17.23
N THR A 13 34.87 3.54 -16.49
CA THR A 13 33.69 3.71 -15.64
C THR A 13 32.44 4.11 -16.45
N VAL A 14 32.61 4.87 -17.53
CA VAL A 14 31.51 5.19 -18.46
C VAL A 14 31.11 3.98 -19.32
N ALA A 15 32.04 3.09 -19.64
CA ALA A 15 31.74 1.86 -20.38
C ALA A 15 30.95 0.83 -19.55
N ILE A 16 31.20 0.73 -18.24
CA ILE A 16 30.45 -0.17 -17.35
C ILE A 16 29.02 0.36 -17.09
N ALA A 17 28.86 1.68 -16.99
CA ALA A 17 27.54 2.29 -16.88
C ALA A 17 26.72 2.19 -18.19
N LEU A 18 27.36 2.23 -19.37
CA LEU A 18 26.67 2.01 -20.65
C LEU A 18 26.30 0.53 -20.88
N ILE A 19 27.08 -0.43 -20.40
CA ILE A 19 26.76 -1.86 -20.51
C ILE A 19 25.61 -2.25 -19.55
N ALA A 20 25.52 -1.61 -18.38
CA ALA A 20 24.37 -1.78 -17.48
C ALA A 20 23.09 -1.09 -18.00
N ALA A 21 23.21 0.05 -18.69
CA ALA A 21 22.07 0.75 -19.29
C ALA A 21 21.57 0.10 -20.60
N LEU A 22 22.42 -0.60 -21.36
CA LEU A 22 21.96 -1.41 -22.51
C LEU A 22 21.40 -2.79 -22.12
N ALA A 23 21.63 -3.26 -20.88
CA ALA A 23 21.01 -4.49 -20.39
C ALA A 23 19.55 -4.32 -19.93
N LEU A 24 19.07 -3.08 -19.75
CA LEU A 24 17.67 -2.75 -19.42
C LEU A 24 16.84 -2.30 -20.64
N ALA A 25 17.41 -2.30 -21.84
CA ALA A 25 16.74 -1.95 -23.09
C ALA A 25 16.87 -3.06 -24.15
N ALA A 26 16.98 -4.32 -23.71
CA ALA A 26 16.72 -5.43 -24.61
C ALA A 26 15.22 -5.37 -24.97
N PRO A 27 14.83 -5.26 -26.25
CA PRO A 27 13.45 -5.56 -26.62
C PRO A 27 13.13 -6.96 -26.09
N PRO A 28 11.87 -7.26 -25.71
CA PRO A 28 11.52 -8.63 -25.35
C PRO A 28 12.08 -9.52 -26.45
N ALA A 29 12.93 -10.48 -26.07
CA ALA A 29 13.42 -11.45 -27.02
C ALA A 29 12.16 -11.97 -27.70
N LEU A 30 12.02 -11.67 -29.00
CA LEU A 30 10.98 -12.24 -29.83
C LEU A 30 11.16 -13.74 -29.63
N ARG A 31 10.32 -14.33 -28.77
CA ARG A 31 10.20 -15.76 -28.67
C ARG A 31 10.01 -16.18 -30.13
N PRO A 32 10.86 -17.07 -30.68
CA PRO A 32 10.52 -17.66 -31.96
C PRO A 32 9.08 -18.10 -31.80
N ALA A 33 8.22 -17.69 -32.74
CA ALA A 33 6.86 -18.19 -32.82
C ALA A 33 7.00 -19.69 -33.10
N ALA A 34 7.25 -20.46 -32.04
CA ALA A 34 6.89 -21.85 -31.98
C ALA A 34 5.43 -21.84 -32.40
N ALA A 35 5.12 -22.58 -33.45
CA ALA A 35 3.76 -22.78 -33.90
C ALA A 35 2.92 -22.99 -32.63
N ALA A 36 2.00 -22.06 -32.35
CA ALA A 36 1.22 -22.12 -31.14
C ALA A 36 0.39 -23.40 -31.24
N GLU A 37 0.86 -24.47 -30.61
CA GLU A 37 0.08 -25.68 -30.44
C GLU A 37 -1.25 -25.25 -29.79
N GLU A 38 -2.35 -25.76 -30.33
CA GLU A 38 -3.66 -25.45 -29.78
C GLU A 38 -3.67 -25.81 -28.29
N PRO A 39 -4.14 -24.90 -27.40
CA PRO A 39 -4.13 -25.17 -25.97
C PRO A 39 -4.93 -26.44 -25.65
N ILE A 40 -4.37 -27.28 -24.79
CA ILE A 40 -4.97 -28.56 -24.39
C ILE A 40 -6.23 -28.26 -23.55
N PRO A 41 -7.42 -28.75 -23.92
CA PRO A 41 -8.62 -28.55 -23.10
C PRO A 41 -8.41 -29.08 -21.68
N LEU A 42 -8.56 -28.22 -20.67
CA LEU A 42 -8.30 -28.61 -19.27
C LEU A 42 -9.42 -29.49 -18.69
N GLN A 43 -10.68 -29.24 -19.07
CA GLN A 43 -11.85 -29.93 -18.50
C GLN A 43 -11.76 -31.46 -18.60
N PRO A 44 -11.41 -32.08 -19.75
CA PRO A 44 -11.27 -33.54 -19.82
C PRO A 44 -10.25 -34.13 -18.85
N LEU A 45 -9.16 -33.42 -18.55
CA LEU A 45 -8.15 -33.86 -17.57
C LEU A 45 -8.71 -33.80 -16.14
N VAL A 46 -9.46 -32.75 -15.82
CA VAL A 46 -10.19 -32.60 -14.54
C VAL A 46 -11.22 -33.71 -14.40
N ASP A 47 -12.00 -34.00 -15.43
CA ASP A 47 -13.05 -35.03 -15.41
C ASP A 47 -12.46 -36.43 -15.19
N ALA A 48 -11.34 -36.74 -15.86
CA ALA A 48 -10.67 -38.03 -15.77
C ALA A 48 -9.94 -38.26 -14.43
N ALA A 49 -9.51 -37.21 -13.74
CA ALA A 49 -8.80 -37.34 -12.46
C ALA A 49 -9.71 -37.96 -11.37
N PRO A 50 -9.26 -38.95 -10.59
CA PRO A 50 -10.04 -39.45 -9.45
C PRO A 50 -10.27 -38.35 -8.40
N GLU A 51 -11.34 -38.48 -7.62
CA GLU A 51 -11.57 -37.61 -6.47
C GLU A 51 -10.42 -37.71 -5.46
N GLY A 52 -9.96 -36.55 -4.96
CA GLY A 52 -8.83 -36.42 -4.05
C GLY A 52 -7.45 -36.60 -4.72
N ALA A 53 -7.39 -36.81 -6.03
CA ALA A 53 -6.13 -37.01 -6.73
C ALA A 53 -5.31 -35.70 -6.86
N VAL A 54 -4.03 -35.87 -7.21
CA VAL A 54 -3.16 -34.79 -7.68
C VAL A 54 -3.07 -34.86 -9.19
N LEU A 55 -3.64 -33.87 -9.88
CA LEU A 55 -3.49 -33.65 -11.31
C LEU A 55 -2.26 -32.75 -11.54
N ARG A 56 -1.14 -33.39 -11.91
CA ARG A 56 0.07 -32.68 -12.32
C ARG A 56 -0.01 -32.33 -13.80
N LEU A 57 0.03 -31.04 -14.10
CA LEU A 57 0.02 -30.53 -15.47
C LEU A 57 1.46 -30.39 -15.97
N GLU A 58 1.75 -31.05 -17.09
CA GLU A 58 3.03 -30.90 -17.80
C GLU A 58 3.13 -29.51 -18.43
N PRO A 59 4.35 -28.97 -18.64
CA PRO A 59 4.58 -27.69 -19.28
C PRO A 59 3.80 -27.52 -20.58
N GLY A 60 3.02 -26.44 -20.69
CA GLY A 60 2.17 -26.21 -21.84
C GLY A 60 1.03 -25.21 -21.61
N ALA A 61 0.31 -24.93 -22.70
CA ALA A 61 -0.89 -24.12 -22.67
C ALA A 61 -2.14 -25.01 -22.56
N TYR A 62 -3.06 -24.64 -21.66
CA TYR A 62 -4.31 -25.34 -21.43
C TYR A 62 -5.49 -24.38 -21.66
N ALA A 63 -6.53 -24.83 -22.36
CA ALA A 63 -7.73 -24.03 -22.57
C ALA A 63 -8.68 -24.14 -21.37
N GLY A 64 -9.06 -23.00 -20.81
CA GLY A 64 -10.29 -22.86 -20.01
C GLY A 64 -11.53 -22.74 -20.91
N PRO A 65 -12.74 -22.67 -20.33
CA PRO A 65 -13.04 -22.72 -18.91
C PRO A 65 -12.96 -24.15 -18.34
N ALA A 66 -12.57 -24.29 -17.08
CA ALA A 66 -12.58 -25.56 -16.34
C ALA A 66 -13.35 -25.44 -15.02
N ALA A 67 -14.31 -26.33 -14.79
CA ALA A 67 -15.08 -26.44 -13.56
C ALA A 67 -14.59 -27.64 -12.73
N ILE A 68 -14.21 -27.37 -11.48
CA ILE A 68 -13.67 -28.34 -10.53
C ILE A 68 -14.74 -28.60 -9.47
N GLY A 69 -15.56 -29.61 -9.74
CA GLY A 69 -16.71 -30.01 -8.92
C GLY A 69 -16.45 -31.18 -7.97
N LYS A 70 -15.19 -31.53 -7.72
CA LYS A 70 -14.76 -32.58 -6.78
C LYS A 70 -13.47 -32.15 -6.08
N PRO A 71 -13.19 -32.65 -4.85
CA PRO A 71 -11.88 -32.49 -4.22
C PRO A 71 -10.76 -32.88 -5.20
N LEU A 72 -9.85 -31.96 -5.48
CA LEU A 72 -8.80 -32.15 -6.47
C LEU A 72 -7.65 -31.18 -6.22
N MET A 73 -6.43 -31.68 -6.31
CA MET A 73 -5.22 -30.85 -6.31
C MET A 73 -4.72 -30.71 -7.74
N ILE A 74 -4.65 -29.49 -8.27
CA ILE A 74 -4.06 -29.20 -9.58
C ILE A 74 -2.78 -28.41 -9.36
N GLU A 75 -1.66 -28.93 -9.86
CA GLU A 75 -0.35 -28.30 -9.72
C GLU A 75 0.42 -28.31 -11.03
N ALA A 76 1.20 -27.25 -11.28
CA ALA A 76 2.17 -27.25 -12.35
C ALA A 76 3.33 -28.20 -12.01
N ALA A 77 3.78 -29.00 -12.99
CA ALA A 77 4.96 -29.86 -12.80
C ALA A 77 6.26 -29.05 -12.59
N ALA A 78 6.28 -27.79 -13.07
CA ALA A 78 7.34 -26.81 -12.83
C ALA A 78 6.75 -25.39 -12.80
N ASP A 79 7.26 -24.54 -11.90
CA ASP A 79 6.75 -23.18 -11.70
C ASP A 79 6.81 -22.35 -12.99
N GLY A 80 5.70 -21.67 -13.30
CA GLY A 80 5.59 -20.81 -14.49
C GLY A 80 5.58 -21.56 -15.83
N ALA A 81 5.56 -22.89 -15.83
CA ALA A 81 5.60 -23.71 -17.05
C ALA A 81 4.20 -24.05 -17.59
N VAL A 82 3.16 -23.86 -16.79
CA VAL A 82 1.76 -24.18 -17.14
C VAL A 82 0.95 -22.90 -17.22
N THR A 83 0.28 -22.67 -18.35
CA THR A 83 -0.58 -21.51 -18.56
C THR A 83 -1.99 -21.94 -18.94
N ILE A 84 -2.98 -21.52 -18.16
CA ILE A 84 -4.40 -21.64 -18.51
C ILE A 84 -4.78 -20.37 -19.26
N VAL A 85 -5.20 -20.51 -20.51
CA VAL A 85 -5.66 -19.40 -21.36
C VAL A 85 -7.17 -19.47 -21.52
N ASN A 86 -7.85 -18.34 -21.39
CA ASN A 86 -9.28 -18.27 -21.61
C ASN A 86 -9.68 -16.91 -22.22
N ALA A 87 -10.24 -16.97 -23.42
CA ALA A 87 -10.80 -15.82 -24.14
C ALA A 87 -12.34 -15.78 -24.09
N GLY A 88 -12.99 -16.72 -23.40
CA GLY A 88 -14.44 -16.77 -23.26
C GLY A 88 -14.97 -15.87 -22.14
N GLU A 89 -16.29 -15.70 -22.07
CA GLU A 89 -16.96 -14.86 -21.06
C GLU A 89 -17.08 -15.53 -19.67
N ARG A 90 -16.83 -16.83 -19.58
CA ARG A 90 -16.84 -17.59 -18.32
C ARG A 90 -15.47 -17.50 -17.63
N PRO A 91 -15.39 -17.79 -16.32
CA PRO A 91 -14.10 -17.87 -15.63
C PRO A 91 -13.17 -18.91 -16.26
N ALA A 92 -11.86 -18.66 -16.27
CA ALA A 92 -10.88 -19.66 -16.72
C ALA A 92 -10.95 -20.91 -15.84
N VAL A 93 -11.10 -20.73 -14.53
CA VAL A 93 -11.27 -21.80 -13.55
C VAL A 93 -12.42 -21.47 -12.59
N THR A 94 -13.34 -22.40 -12.41
CA THR A 94 -14.41 -22.34 -11.41
C THR A 94 -14.26 -23.49 -10.42
N VAL A 95 -14.11 -23.19 -9.14
CA VAL A 95 -14.02 -24.16 -8.05
C VAL A 95 -15.34 -24.20 -7.29
N THR A 96 -16.05 -25.33 -7.36
CA THR A 96 -17.35 -25.52 -6.70
C THR A 96 -17.33 -26.60 -5.62
N ALA A 97 -16.22 -27.32 -5.46
CA ALA A 97 -16.05 -28.33 -4.41
C ALA A 97 -15.04 -27.89 -3.34
N PRO A 98 -15.26 -28.29 -2.08
CA PRO A 98 -14.29 -28.06 -1.00
C PRO A 98 -13.03 -28.92 -1.20
N GLY A 99 -11.94 -28.55 -0.52
CA GLY A 99 -10.70 -29.33 -0.53
C GLY A 99 -9.96 -29.30 -1.88
N VAL A 100 -10.26 -28.31 -2.72
CA VAL A 100 -9.53 -28.06 -3.96
C VAL A 100 -8.29 -27.21 -3.69
N SER A 101 -7.19 -27.54 -4.37
CA SER A 101 -5.94 -26.78 -4.33
C SER A 101 -5.49 -26.47 -5.76
N LEU A 102 -5.14 -25.22 -6.04
CA LEU A 102 -4.52 -24.79 -7.29
C LEU A 102 -3.12 -24.24 -6.99
N ARG A 103 -2.07 -24.79 -7.63
CA ARG A 103 -0.68 -24.44 -7.32
C ARG A 103 0.20 -24.15 -8.53
N GLY A 104 0.92 -23.03 -8.49
CA GLY A 104 1.98 -22.72 -9.46
C GLY A 104 1.51 -22.50 -10.90
N LEU A 105 0.22 -22.17 -11.09
CA LEU A 105 -0.41 -22.03 -12.41
C LEU A 105 -0.37 -20.57 -12.86
N ALA A 106 0.02 -20.32 -14.11
CA ALA A 106 -0.26 -19.05 -14.77
C ALA A 106 -1.67 -19.08 -15.38
N ILE A 107 -2.41 -17.97 -15.29
CA ILE A 107 -3.77 -17.85 -15.82
C ILE A 107 -3.89 -16.52 -16.59
N VAL A 108 -4.30 -16.61 -17.84
CA VAL A 108 -4.53 -15.45 -18.73
C VAL A 108 -6.00 -15.42 -19.11
N GLN A 109 -6.75 -14.46 -18.54
CA GLN A 109 -8.17 -14.22 -18.79
C GLN A 109 -8.32 -12.97 -19.65
N THR A 110 -8.43 -13.13 -20.97
CA THR A 110 -8.65 -12.01 -21.90
C THR A 110 -10.11 -11.83 -22.31
N GLY A 111 -10.99 -12.74 -21.91
CA GLY A 111 -12.42 -12.69 -22.21
C GLY A 111 -13.27 -12.33 -20.99
N GLY A 112 -14.44 -11.72 -21.24
CA GLY A 112 -15.45 -11.47 -20.21
C GLY A 112 -15.01 -10.49 -19.14
N ARG A 113 -15.16 -9.18 -19.40
CA ARG A 113 -14.80 -8.10 -18.46
C ARG A 113 -15.47 -8.22 -17.08
N ASP A 114 -16.67 -8.81 -17.01
CA ASP A 114 -17.38 -9.03 -15.74
C ASP A 114 -17.09 -10.41 -15.11
N SER A 115 -16.21 -11.20 -15.72
CA SER A 115 -15.80 -12.53 -15.28
C SER A 115 -14.48 -12.47 -14.48
N PRO A 116 -14.35 -13.24 -13.39
CA PRO A 116 -13.06 -13.48 -12.76
C PRO A 116 -12.23 -14.50 -13.54
N ALA A 117 -10.90 -14.41 -13.44
CA ALA A 117 -10.02 -15.47 -13.94
C ALA A 117 -10.22 -16.77 -13.13
N VAL A 118 -10.33 -16.64 -11.80
CA VAL A 118 -10.63 -17.74 -10.88
C VAL A 118 -11.86 -17.40 -10.05
N LEU A 119 -12.90 -18.22 -10.14
CA LEU A 119 -14.09 -18.14 -9.28
C LEU A 119 -14.06 -19.30 -8.27
N VAL A 120 -14.23 -18.99 -7.00
CA VAL A 120 -14.37 -19.99 -5.93
C VAL A 120 -15.71 -19.80 -5.22
N THR A 121 -16.52 -20.85 -5.17
CA THR A 121 -17.82 -20.86 -4.49
C THR A 121 -17.93 -22.00 -3.46
N ALA A 122 -16.80 -22.39 -2.88
CA ALA A 122 -16.71 -23.51 -1.94
C ALA A 122 -15.68 -23.22 -0.85
N PRO A 123 -15.88 -23.75 0.37
CA PRO A 123 -15.00 -23.46 1.50
C PRO A 123 -13.71 -24.29 1.47
N GLY A 124 -12.70 -23.80 2.19
CA GLY A 124 -11.45 -24.54 2.44
C GLY A 124 -10.63 -24.81 1.18
N VAL A 125 -10.64 -23.86 0.24
CA VAL A 125 -9.84 -23.92 -0.99
C VAL A 125 -8.46 -23.30 -0.75
N LEU A 126 -7.44 -23.84 -1.41
CA LEU A 126 -6.09 -23.29 -1.40
C LEU A 126 -5.70 -22.80 -2.80
N LEU A 127 -5.39 -21.52 -2.93
CA LEU A 127 -4.81 -20.90 -4.11
C LEU A 127 -3.37 -20.47 -3.76
N ASP A 128 -2.37 -21.13 -4.35
CA ASP A 128 -0.97 -21.03 -3.92
C ASP A 128 -0.05 -20.75 -5.11
N GLY A 129 0.59 -19.58 -5.15
CA GLY A 129 1.52 -19.25 -6.23
C GLY A 129 0.86 -19.15 -7.61
N LEU A 130 -0.34 -18.59 -7.71
CA LEU A 130 -0.98 -18.33 -9.00
C LEU A 130 -0.39 -17.06 -9.64
N ASP A 131 -0.21 -17.08 -10.95
CA ASP A 131 0.22 -15.91 -11.72
C ASP A 131 -0.87 -15.48 -12.71
N ILE A 132 -1.66 -14.48 -12.34
CA ILE A 132 -2.90 -14.13 -13.01
C ILE A 132 -2.77 -12.80 -13.75
N GLU A 133 -3.08 -12.82 -15.04
CA GLU A 133 -3.28 -11.65 -15.88
C GLU A 133 -4.72 -11.63 -16.40
N THR A 134 -5.45 -10.53 -16.19
CA THR A 134 -6.90 -10.49 -16.46
C THR A 134 -7.37 -9.13 -17.00
N GLU A 135 -8.34 -9.15 -17.92
CA GLU A 135 -9.10 -7.95 -18.30
C GLU A 135 -10.31 -7.69 -17.38
N GLY A 136 -10.71 -8.69 -16.59
CA GLY A 136 -11.81 -8.64 -15.64
C GLY A 136 -11.32 -8.71 -14.20
N PHE A 137 -12.00 -9.51 -13.37
CA PHE A 137 -11.59 -9.75 -11.99
C PHE A 137 -10.45 -10.77 -11.95
N GLY A 138 -9.59 -10.72 -10.93
CA GLY A 138 -8.52 -11.71 -10.76
C GLY A 138 -9.06 -12.99 -10.14
N ILE A 139 -9.13 -12.99 -8.81
CA ILE A 139 -9.68 -14.07 -8.00
C ILE A 139 -10.94 -13.54 -7.34
N ARG A 140 -12.06 -14.26 -7.48
CA ARG A 140 -13.29 -13.98 -6.75
C ARG A 140 -13.68 -15.14 -5.86
N LEU A 141 -13.94 -14.84 -4.60
CA LEU A 141 -14.41 -15.74 -3.56
C LEU A 141 -15.85 -15.35 -3.20
N GLU A 142 -16.81 -16.23 -3.45
CA GLU A 142 -18.24 -16.01 -3.15
C GLU A 142 -18.72 -17.13 -2.22
N ARG A 143 -18.98 -16.82 -0.93
CA ARG A 143 -19.33 -17.84 0.07
C ARG A 143 -18.30 -18.97 0.14
N ALA A 144 -17.02 -18.59 0.14
CA ALA A 144 -15.89 -19.50 0.06
C ALA A 144 -15.04 -19.49 1.35
N ASP A 145 -15.70 -19.71 2.48
CA ASP A 145 -15.10 -19.57 3.82
C ASP A 145 -13.78 -20.32 3.98
N ARG A 146 -12.87 -19.73 4.77
CA ARG A 146 -11.57 -20.31 5.10
C ARG A 146 -10.73 -20.66 3.86
N THR A 147 -10.95 -19.96 2.75
CA THR A 147 -10.07 -20.02 1.59
C THR A 147 -8.76 -19.32 1.90
N ILE A 148 -7.65 -19.93 1.46
CA ILE A 148 -6.31 -19.38 1.58
C ILE A 148 -5.86 -18.97 0.17
N VAL A 149 -5.52 -17.69 0.00
CA VAL A 149 -4.89 -17.16 -1.20
C VAL A 149 -3.50 -16.68 -0.79
N ARG A 150 -2.46 -17.37 -1.26
CA ARG A 150 -1.09 -17.04 -0.88
C ARG A 150 -0.10 -17.03 -2.02
N GLY A 151 0.94 -16.21 -1.86
CA GLY A 151 2.08 -16.17 -2.78
C GLY A 151 1.72 -15.88 -4.23
N SER A 152 0.51 -15.37 -4.51
CA SER A 152 -0.03 -15.21 -5.86
C SER A 152 0.17 -13.79 -6.38
N ALA A 153 0.28 -13.65 -7.70
CA ALA A 153 0.37 -12.38 -8.39
C ALA A 153 -0.91 -12.16 -9.22
N VAL A 154 -1.54 -11.00 -9.09
CA VAL A 154 -2.71 -10.61 -9.88
C VAL A 154 -2.44 -9.24 -10.51
N ARG A 155 -2.55 -9.17 -11.84
CA ARG A 155 -2.38 -7.93 -12.60
C ARG A 155 -3.44 -7.77 -13.67
N SER A 156 -3.78 -6.52 -13.93
CA SER A 156 -4.64 -6.16 -15.05
C SER A 156 -3.88 -6.25 -16.37
N ALA A 157 -4.52 -6.83 -17.39
CA ALA A 157 -4.06 -6.80 -18.79
C ALA A 157 -4.26 -5.42 -19.46
N GLN A 158 -5.11 -4.55 -18.88
CA GLN A 158 -5.32 -3.19 -19.38
C GLN A 158 -4.04 -2.33 -19.24
N PRO A 159 -3.73 -1.49 -20.24
CA PRO A 159 -2.50 -0.70 -20.28
C PRO A 159 -2.37 0.26 -19.08
N PRO A 160 -1.14 0.62 -18.67
CA PRO A 160 -0.91 1.62 -17.63
C PRO A 160 -1.56 2.97 -17.97
N GLY A 161 -2.09 3.68 -16.98
CA GLY A 161 -2.66 5.03 -17.14
C GLY A 161 -4.14 5.10 -17.55
N GLY A 162 -4.81 3.97 -17.79
CA GLY A 162 -6.27 3.91 -17.95
C GLY A 162 -7.04 4.29 -16.67
N ARG A 163 -8.34 4.58 -16.79
CA ARG A 163 -9.17 4.95 -15.62
C ARG A 163 -9.39 3.74 -14.73
N PHE A 164 -9.36 3.93 -13.41
CA PHE A 164 -9.67 2.83 -12.47
C PHE A 164 -11.01 2.15 -12.78
N THR A 165 -12.04 2.93 -13.14
CA THR A 165 -13.39 2.43 -13.49
C THR A 165 -13.44 1.50 -14.70
N GLU A 166 -12.36 1.43 -15.48
CA GLU A 166 -12.24 0.50 -16.60
C GLU A 166 -11.81 -0.90 -16.13
N ARG A 167 -11.18 -0.99 -14.95
CA ARG A 167 -10.66 -2.20 -14.30
C ARG A 167 -11.69 -2.80 -13.34
N LYS A 168 -11.40 -4.01 -12.87
CA LYS A 168 -12.16 -4.72 -11.82
C LYS A 168 -11.25 -5.09 -10.64
N ASN A 169 -11.78 -5.71 -9.61
CA ASN A 169 -11.01 -6.03 -8.40
C ASN A 169 -9.99 -7.15 -8.64
N GLY A 170 -8.87 -7.10 -7.92
CA GLY A 170 -7.82 -8.11 -7.96
C GLY A 170 -8.22 -9.39 -7.24
N ILE A 171 -8.25 -9.33 -5.91
CA ILE A 171 -8.74 -10.38 -5.04
C ILE A 171 -10.03 -9.84 -4.39
N ASP A 172 -11.15 -10.49 -4.69
CA ASP A 172 -12.50 -10.02 -4.37
C ASP A 172 -13.21 -11.06 -3.49
N LEU A 173 -13.57 -10.68 -2.27
CA LEU A 173 -14.26 -11.53 -1.30
C LEU A 173 -15.66 -10.98 -1.04
N TYR A 174 -16.65 -11.86 -1.20
CA TYR A 174 -18.04 -11.56 -0.90
C TYR A 174 -18.63 -12.69 -0.06
N GLU A 175 -19.24 -12.35 1.09
CA GLU A 175 -19.85 -13.30 2.03
C GLU A 175 -18.89 -14.45 2.40
N THR A 176 -17.61 -14.17 2.66
CA THR A 176 -16.56 -15.18 2.81
C THR A 176 -15.80 -15.00 4.12
N ASP A 177 -16.11 -15.83 5.11
CA ASP A 177 -15.56 -15.68 6.46
C ASP A 177 -14.24 -16.43 6.65
N GLY A 178 -13.36 -15.88 7.48
CA GLY A 178 -12.14 -16.54 7.93
C GLY A 178 -11.10 -16.79 6.83
N ALA A 179 -11.19 -16.08 5.70
CA ALA A 179 -10.21 -16.19 4.63
C ALA A 179 -8.83 -15.66 5.05
N VAL A 180 -7.78 -16.21 4.42
CA VAL A 180 -6.39 -15.78 4.62
C VAL A 180 -5.82 -15.35 3.29
N ILE A 181 -5.48 -14.07 3.18
CA ILE A 181 -4.88 -13.44 2.00
C ILE A 181 -3.47 -13.01 2.38
N GLU A 182 -2.47 -13.82 2.04
CA GLU A 182 -1.10 -13.62 2.51
C GLU A 182 -0.04 -13.58 1.41
N HIS A 183 0.92 -12.66 1.51
CA HIS A 183 2.09 -12.61 0.62
C HIS A 183 1.76 -12.55 -0.87
N ASN A 184 0.63 -11.93 -1.23
CA ASN A 184 0.22 -11.73 -2.62
C ASN A 184 0.74 -10.39 -3.15
N THR A 185 0.91 -10.30 -4.47
CA THR A 185 1.21 -9.06 -5.18
C THR A 185 0.03 -8.72 -6.10
N VAL A 186 -0.64 -7.59 -5.85
CA VAL A 186 -1.78 -7.16 -6.67
C VAL A 186 -1.50 -5.78 -7.26
N VAL A 187 -1.51 -5.69 -8.59
CA VAL A 187 -1.04 -4.51 -9.31
C VAL A 187 -2.07 -4.02 -10.30
N ALA A 188 -2.32 -2.71 -10.24
CA ALA A 188 -3.13 -1.98 -11.21
C ALA A 188 -4.51 -2.61 -11.40
N MET A 189 -5.22 -2.87 -10.31
CA MET A 189 -6.62 -3.31 -10.34
C MET A 189 -7.54 -2.12 -10.01
N TYR A 190 -8.85 -2.35 -9.95
CA TYR A 190 -9.77 -1.36 -9.41
C TYR A 190 -9.51 -1.20 -7.91
N ASP A 191 -9.94 -2.15 -7.09
CA ASP A 191 -9.41 -2.35 -5.74
C ASP A 191 -8.51 -3.59 -5.76
N ALA A 192 -7.33 -3.50 -5.14
CA ALA A 192 -6.36 -4.59 -5.18
C ALA A 192 -6.89 -5.79 -4.37
N ILE A 193 -7.22 -5.57 -3.10
CA ILE A 193 -7.91 -6.53 -2.25
C ILE A 193 -9.21 -5.89 -1.77
N TYR A 194 -10.34 -6.45 -2.17
CA TYR A 194 -11.68 -6.01 -1.80
C TYR A 194 -12.37 -7.06 -0.95
N ILE A 195 -12.92 -6.68 0.20
CA ILE A 195 -13.72 -7.55 1.04
C ILE A 195 -15.05 -6.87 1.40
N GLU A 196 -16.13 -7.65 1.30
CA GLU A 196 -17.49 -7.21 1.63
C GLU A 196 -18.24 -8.32 2.37
N ASN A 197 -18.91 -7.97 3.47
CA ASN A 197 -19.69 -8.90 4.31
C ASN A 197 -18.90 -10.16 4.69
N SER A 198 -17.64 -10.01 5.07
CA SER A 198 -16.67 -11.10 5.23
C SER A 198 -15.87 -10.93 6.52
N ASP A 199 -16.25 -11.65 7.56
CA ASP A 199 -15.70 -11.49 8.91
C ASP A 199 -14.43 -12.32 9.14
N ASP A 200 -13.63 -11.92 10.14
CA ASP A 200 -12.49 -12.68 10.65
C ASP A 200 -11.41 -12.97 9.57
N VAL A 201 -11.33 -12.12 8.54
CA VAL A 201 -10.36 -12.20 7.44
C VAL A 201 -8.98 -11.74 7.90
N ARG A 202 -7.92 -12.43 7.44
CA ARG A 202 -6.52 -12.03 7.66
C ARG A 202 -5.87 -11.60 6.34
N ILE A 203 -5.37 -10.37 6.29
CA ILE A 203 -4.69 -9.77 5.15
C ILE A 203 -3.26 -9.45 5.58
N THR A 204 -2.31 -10.32 5.24
CA THR A 204 -0.96 -10.32 5.82
C THR A 204 0.14 -10.22 4.78
N GLY A 205 1.05 -9.25 4.91
CA GLY A 205 2.29 -9.25 4.12
C GLY A 205 2.09 -9.10 2.60
N ASN A 206 0.97 -8.53 2.16
CA ASN A 206 0.68 -8.32 0.73
C ASN A 206 1.33 -7.04 0.21
N THR A 207 1.62 -7.02 -1.08
CA THR A 207 2.05 -5.82 -1.82
C THR A 207 0.93 -5.39 -2.75
N VAL A 208 0.40 -4.18 -2.55
CA VAL A 208 -0.74 -3.63 -3.30
C VAL A 208 -0.36 -2.32 -3.98
N GLU A 209 -0.37 -2.30 -5.31
CA GLU A 209 0.16 -1.17 -6.06
C GLU A 209 -0.77 -0.66 -7.17
N SER A 210 -0.70 0.66 -7.41
CA SER A 210 -1.33 1.31 -8.57
C SER A 210 -2.83 1.07 -8.72
N SER A 211 -3.57 0.88 -7.62
CA SER A 211 -5.01 0.61 -7.62
C SER A 211 -5.78 1.80 -7.03
N ARG A 212 -7.12 1.82 -7.13
CA ARG A 212 -7.92 2.83 -6.41
C ARG A 212 -7.69 2.65 -4.92
N TYR A 213 -8.06 1.50 -4.37
CA TYR A 213 -7.72 1.15 -3.00
C TYR A 213 -6.77 -0.04 -2.97
N GLY A 214 -5.72 0.04 -2.15
CA GLY A 214 -4.83 -1.09 -1.92
C GLY A 214 -5.58 -2.22 -1.22
N ILE A 215 -6.14 -1.91 -0.06
CA ILE A 215 -6.99 -2.81 0.73
C ILE A 215 -8.30 -2.08 1.03
N HIS A 216 -9.43 -2.69 0.70
CA HIS A 216 -10.76 -2.13 0.92
C HIS A 216 -11.62 -3.11 1.72
N VAL A 217 -11.98 -2.70 2.93
CA VAL A 217 -12.82 -3.45 3.86
C VAL A 217 -14.17 -2.77 4.00
N MET A 218 -15.24 -3.52 3.74
CA MET A 218 -16.62 -3.03 3.81
C MET A 218 -17.51 -4.00 4.60
N TYR A 219 -18.23 -3.51 5.61
CA TYR A 219 -19.21 -4.32 6.37
C TYR A 219 -18.63 -5.63 6.89
N SER A 220 -17.40 -5.59 7.40
CA SER A 220 -16.61 -6.79 7.70
C SER A 220 -15.84 -6.58 9.00
N ASP A 221 -16.18 -7.37 10.02
CA ASP A 221 -15.70 -7.21 11.38
C ASP A 221 -14.47 -8.09 11.66
N ARG A 222 -13.73 -7.74 12.72
CA ARG A 222 -12.60 -8.53 13.25
C ARG A 222 -11.53 -8.87 12.20
N THR A 223 -11.43 -8.06 11.16
CA THR A 223 -10.42 -8.20 10.11
C THR A 223 -9.05 -7.78 10.63
N VAL A 224 -8.02 -8.55 10.28
CA VAL A 224 -6.62 -8.24 10.62
C VAL A 224 -5.87 -7.86 9.36
N ILE A 225 -5.37 -6.62 9.31
CA ILE A 225 -4.57 -6.04 8.22
C ILE A 225 -3.16 -5.80 8.77
N THR A 226 -2.22 -6.71 8.51
CA THR A 226 -0.89 -6.66 9.13
C THR A 226 0.27 -6.78 8.16
N GLY A 227 1.29 -5.94 8.33
CA GLY A 227 2.55 -6.04 7.58
C GLY A 227 2.44 -5.84 6.06
N ASN A 228 1.37 -5.20 5.58
CA ASN A 228 1.16 -4.98 4.14
C ASN A 228 1.93 -3.74 3.66
N THR A 229 2.33 -3.75 2.39
CA THR A 229 2.95 -2.59 1.73
C THR A 229 2.03 -2.09 0.63
N GLY A 230 1.66 -0.81 0.69
CA GLY A 230 0.88 -0.16 -0.36
C GLY A 230 1.61 1.05 -0.93
N ARG A 231 1.60 1.20 -2.26
CA ARG A 231 2.16 2.36 -2.98
C ARG A 231 1.37 2.68 -4.24
N MET A 232 1.43 3.91 -4.72
CA MET A 232 0.79 4.28 -6.00
C MET A 232 -0.75 4.10 -6.02
N ASN A 233 -1.40 3.85 -4.89
CA ASN A 233 -2.87 3.73 -4.81
C ASN A 233 -3.57 5.09 -4.60
N VAL A 234 -4.89 5.19 -4.75
CA VAL A 234 -5.59 6.39 -4.23
C VAL A 234 -5.58 6.38 -2.70
N THR A 235 -5.98 5.26 -2.10
CA THR A 235 -5.91 5.04 -0.65
C THR A 235 -5.17 3.73 -0.36
N GLY A 236 -4.29 3.72 0.64
CA GLY A 236 -3.52 2.53 1.03
C GLY A 236 -4.42 1.46 1.62
N ALA A 237 -5.09 1.79 2.73
CA ALA A 237 -6.16 0.97 3.32
C ALA A 237 -7.41 1.83 3.60
N MET A 238 -8.57 1.32 3.17
CA MET A 238 -9.89 1.88 3.41
C MET A 238 -10.69 0.88 4.24
N VAL A 239 -11.05 1.24 5.47
CA VAL A 239 -11.89 0.43 6.36
C VAL A 239 -13.20 1.16 6.57
N MET A 240 -14.31 0.53 6.19
CA MET A 240 -15.62 1.15 6.16
C MET A 240 -16.67 0.29 6.85
N THR A 241 -17.38 0.89 7.81
CA THR A 241 -18.50 0.28 8.54
C THR A 241 -18.10 -1.07 9.12
N ALA A 242 -17.15 -1.06 10.06
CA ALA A 242 -16.55 -2.26 10.63
C ALA A 242 -16.21 -2.10 12.12
N GLU A 243 -16.20 -3.21 12.84
CA GLU A 243 -15.88 -3.28 14.26
C GLU A 243 -14.73 -4.25 14.57
N GLY A 244 -13.88 -3.89 15.54
CA GLY A 244 -12.83 -4.79 16.03
C GLY A 244 -11.70 -5.06 15.03
N VAL A 245 -11.48 -4.16 14.06
CA VAL A 245 -10.43 -4.29 13.04
C VAL A 245 -9.07 -4.00 13.66
N LEU A 246 -8.05 -4.76 13.27
CA LEU A 246 -6.65 -4.50 13.62
C LEU A 246 -5.87 -4.09 12.36
N VAL A 247 -5.35 -2.87 12.33
CA VAL A 247 -4.46 -2.36 11.28
C VAL A 247 -3.07 -2.16 11.89
N GLU A 248 -2.17 -3.10 11.66
CA GLU A 248 -0.89 -3.19 12.37
C GLU A 248 0.33 -3.27 11.44
N GLU A 249 1.39 -2.52 11.76
CA GLU A 249 2.71 -2.65 11.10
C GLU A 249 2.68 -2.55 9.56
N ASN A 250 1.72 -1.81 9.00
CA ASN A 250 1.63 -1.61 7.55
C ASN A 250 2.47 -0.41 7.09
N LEU A 251 2.95 -0.49 5.85
CA LEU A 251 3.72 0.55 5.17
C LEU A 251 2.89 1.14 4.03
N PHE A 252 2.32 2.33 4.26
CA PHE A 252 1.53 3.07 3.26
C PHE A 252 2.23 4.37 2.86
N GLU A 253 3.06 4.27 1.82
CA GLU A 253 3.90 5.36 1.35
C GLU A 253 3.49 5.85 -0.04
N LYS A 254 3.41 7.18 -0.20
CA LYS A 254 3.22 7.83 -1.51
C LYS A 254 2.10 7.15 -2.30
N GLN A 255 0.90 7.10 -1.71
CA GLN A 255 -0.23 6.45 -2.35
C GLN A 255 -0.48 7.10 -3.73
N SER A 256 -0.97 8.32 -3.89
CA SER A 256 -1.00 8.89 -5.25
C SER A 256 -0.77 10.37 -5.24
N GLU A 257 -0.43 10.91 -6.41
CA GLU A 257 -0.38 12.35 -6.64
C GLU A 257 -1.78 12.98 -6.70
N ASN A 258 -2.84 12.20 -6.47
CA ASN A 258 -4.21 12.68 -6.46
C ASN A 258 -4.50 13.51 -5.19
N VAL A 259 -5.32 14.56 -5.35
CA VAL A 259 -5.89 15.38 -4.28
C VAL A 259 -6.78 14.61 -3.30
N ASN A 260 -7.08 13.33 -3.54
CA ASN A 260 -7.80 12.47 -2.61
C ASN A 260 -6.88 11.48 -1.87
N SER A 261 -5.56 11.54 -2.09
CA SER A 261 -4.64 10.53 -1.57
C SER A 261 -4.64 10.41 -0.05
N GLN A 262 -4.79 9.18 0.44
CA GLN A 262 -4.81 8.85 1.88
C GLN A 262 -3.94 7.64 2.17
N GLY A 263 -3.23 7.63 3.29
CA GLY A 263 -2.55 6.42 3.76
C GLY A 263 -3.54 5.38 4.29
N ILE A 264 -4.22 5.74 5.37
CA ILE A 264 -5.25 4.94 6.03
C ILE A 264 -6.53 5.78 6.15
N LEU A 265 -7.67 5.22 5.76
CA LEU A 265 -9.00 5.82 5.96
C LEU A 265 -9.87 4.88 6.81
N LEU A 266 -10.39 5.40 7.91
CA LEU A 266 -11.44 4.79 8.72
C LEU A 266 -12.74 5.56 8.53
N PHE A 267 -13.79 4.90 8.09
CA PHE A 267 -15.12 5.47 7.96
C PHE A 267 -16.14 4.63 8.72
N ALA A 268 -16.82 5.21 9.71
CA ALA A 268 -17.78 4.47 10.55
C ALA A 268 -17.18 3.21 11.21
N VAL A 269 -15.95 3.31 11.69
CA VAL A 269 -15.21 2.21 12.34
C VAL A 269 -15.28 2.33 13.86
N ARG A 270 -15.43 1.19 14.55
CA ARG A 270 -15.53 1.15 16.03
C ARG A 270 -14.67 0.09 16.68
N HIS A 271 -14.32 0.30 17.95
CA HIS A 271 -13.59 -0.66 18.79
C HIS A 271 -12.35 -1.28 18.12
N SER A 272 -11.69 -0.52 17.23
CA SER A 272 -10.61 -1.00 16.38
C SER A 272 -9.27 -0.44 16.83
N VAL A 273 -8.19 -1.08 16.39
CA VAL A 273 -6.81 -0.70 16.73
C VAL A 273 -6.03 -0.42 15.46
N VAL A 274 -5.45 0.78 15.36
CA VAL A 274 -4.52 1.17 14.30
C VAL A 274 -3.18 1.46 14.95
N ARG A 275 -2.21 0.55 14.78
CA ARG A 275 -0.94 0.67 15.51
C ARG A 275 0.32 0.31 14.74
N GLY A 276 1.44 0.95 15.08
CA GLY A 276 2.74 0.62 14.52
C GLY A 276 2.87 0.82 13.00
N ASN A 277 1.92 1.51 12.36
CA ASN A 277 1.95 1.73 10.91
C ASN A 277 2.91 2.86 10.54
N ALA A 278 3.57 2.74 9.41
CA ALA A 278 4.38 3.79 8.80
C ALA A 278 3.62 4.39 7.62
N VAL A 279 3.18 5.65 7.77
CA VAL A 279 2.31 6.33 6.83
C VAL A 279 2.98 7.61 6.35
N SER A 280 3.39 7.65 5.08
CA SER A 280 4.19 8.77 4.59
C SER A 280 3.92 9.26 3.17
N GLY A 281 4.17 10.55 2.95
CA GLY A 281 4.12 11.15 1.61
C GLY A 281 2.72 11.17 1.00
N ASN A 282 1.67 11.16 1.82
CA ASN A 282 0.27 11.21 1.37
C ASN A 282 -0.30 12.61 1.55
N ARG A 283 -1.42 12.92 0.89
CA ARG A 283 -2.14 14.17 1.18
C ARG A 283 -2.69 14.13 2.61
N VAL A 284 -3.34 13.04 3.01
CA VAL A 284 -3.67 12.79 4.42
C VAL A 284 -3.01 11.49 4.85
N GLY A 285 -2.28 11.50 5.96
CA GLY A 285 -1.71 10.27 6.51
C GLY A 285 -2.81 9.33 6.98
N ILE A 286 -3.47 9.68 8.09
CA ILE A 286 -4.60 8.94 8.66
C ILE A 286 -5.84 9.82 8.62
N PHE A 287 -6.89 9.38 7.93
CA PHE A 287 -8.18 10.06 7.92
C PHE A 287 -9.21 9.21 8.68
N VAL A 288 -9.88 9.82 9.65
CA VAL A 288 -10.88 9.20 10.50
C VAL A 288 -12.17 9.99 10.39
N GLU A 289 -13.23 9.32 9.98
CA GLU A 289 -14.54 9.93 9.75
C GLU A 289 -15.64 9.09 10.39
N SER A 290 -16.57 9.74 11.10
CA SER A 290 -17.72 9.09 11.76
C SER A 290 -17.36 7.88 12.64
N SER A 291 -16.15 7.86 13.19
CA SER A 291 -15.57 6.68 13.86
C SER A 291 -15.35 6.94 15.35
N SER A 292 -15.60 5.94 16.19
CA SER A 292 -15.55 6.08 17.64
C SER A 292 -14.90 4.91 18.35
N ASP A 293 -14.44 5.14 19.58
CA ASP A 293 -13.95 4.07 20.47
C ASP A 293 -12.77 3.27 19.89
N ASN A 294 -11.98 3.89 19.00
CA ASN A 294 -10.80 3.28 18.41
C ASN A 294 -9.52 3.68 19.15
N ARG A 295 -8.48 2.87 19.02
CA ARG A 295 -7.11 3.17 19.50
C ARG A 295 -6.20 3.39 18.31
N ILE A 296 -5.67 4.60 18.18
CA ILE A 296 -4.68 4.97 17.17
C ILE A 296 -3.36 5.21 17.90
N GLU A 297 -2.48 4.22 17.88
CA GLU A 297 -1.32 4.19 18.76
C GLU A 297 0.00 3.84 18.09
N ASP A 298 1.09 4.46 18.54
CA ASP A 298 2.45 4.12 18.10
C ASP A 298 2.69 4.14 16.57
N ASN A 299 1.93 4.93 15.82
CA ASN A 299 2.11 5.08 14.36
C ASN A 299 3.20 6.13 14.05
N GLU A 300 3.93 5.93 12.95
CA GLU A 300 4.82 6.93 12.37
C GLU A 300 4.11 7.64 11.21
N ILE A 301 3.75 8.91 11.43
CA ILE A 301 2.99 9.73 10.50
C ILE A 301 3.91 10.84 10.01
N ARG A 302 4.52 10.65 8.83
CA ARG A 302 5.59 11.53 8.36
C ARG A 302 5.44 12.07 6.95
N ASP A 303 5.97 13.25 6.70
CA ASP A 303 6.04 13.84 5.35
C ASP A 303 4.67 13.92 4.62
N ASN A 304 3.56 13.95 5.36
CA ASN A 304 2.22 14.08 4.78
C ASN A 304 1.84 15.56 4.68
N PHE A 305 0.95 15.91 3.76
CA PHE A 305 0.41 17.27 3.71
C PHE A 305 -0.45 17.57 4.95
N MET A 306 -1.25 16.61 5.39
CA MET A 306 -1.90 16.59 6.69
C MET A 306 -1.61 15.26 7.36
N GLY A 307 -1.04 15.25 8.56
CA GLY A 307 -0.69 14.01 9.27
C GLY A 307 -1.94 13.20 9.62
N MET A 308 -2.88 13.82 10.34
CA MET A 308 -4.16 13.22 10.69
C MET A 308 -5.33 14.17 10.42
N GLN A 309 -6.46 13.64 9.96
CA GLN A 309 -7.72 14.37 9.86
C GLN A 309 -8.81 13.63 10.64
N LEU A 310 -9.51 14.32 11.53
CA LEU A 310 -10.66 13.81 12.29
C LEU A 310 -11.92 14.57 11.88
N LEU A 311 -12.97 13.85 11.50
CA LEU A 311 -14.27 14.40 11.15
C LEU A 311 -15.38 13.64 11.85
N ASP A 312 -16.23 14.34 12.62
CA ASP A 312 -17.38 13.75 13.33
C ASP A 312 -17.00 12.46 14.10
N SER A 313 -15.81 12.44 14.72
CA SER A 313 -15.21 11.25 15.31
C SER A 313 -14.81 11.53 16.76
N GLU A 314 -15.38 10.79 17.71
CA GLU A 314 -15.27 11.03 19.15
C GLU A 314 -15.03 9.72 19.91
N GLY A 315 -14.57 9.79 21.16
CA GLY A 315 -14.31 8.62 22.01
C GLY A 315 -13.04 7.84 21.65
N ASN A 316 -12.23 8.33 20.70
CA ASN A 316 -11.00 7.65 20.29
C ASN A 316 -9.84 7.97 21.24
N LEU A 317 -8.92 7.02 21.38
CA LEU A 317 -7.63 7.19 22.03
C LEU A 317 -6.54 7.38 20.97
N ILE A 318 -5.83 8.51 21.02
CA ILE A 318 -4.73 8.83 20.11
C ILE A 318 -3.48 9.06 20.94
N THR A 319 -2.55 8.09 20.94
CA THR A 319 -1.40 8.10 21.86
C THR A 319 -0.13 7.46 21.30
N GLY A 320 1.05 7.92 21.72
CA GLY A 320 2.33 7.31 21.32
C GLY A 320 2.71 7.51 19.85
N ASN A 321 1.89 8.16 19.03
CA ASN A 321 2.23 8.36 17.62
C ASN A 321 3.26 9.49 17.44
N ARG A 322 3.96 9.46 16.31
CA ARG A 322 5.01 10.42 15.96
C ARG A 322 4.61 11.19 14.70
N TRP A 323 4.43 12.50 14.84
CA TRP A 323 4.22 13.44 13.73
C TRP A 323 5.55 14.07 13.37
N ILE A 324 6.03 13.83 12.14
CA ILE A 324 7.36 14.25 11.70
C ILE A 324 7.28 14.85 10.29
N GLY A 325 7.65 16.10 10.12
CA GLY A 325 7.77 16.73 8.81
C GLY A 325 6.45 16.88 8.05
N ASN A 326 5.30 16.82 8.74
CA ASN A 326 4.01 17.06 8.11
C ASN A 326 3.83 18.57 7.86
N VAL A 327 3.11 18.93 6.78
CA VAL A 327 2.82 20.35 6.50
C VAL A 327 1.81 20.91 7.51
N ALA A 328 0.83 20.11 7.90
CA ALA A 328 -0.03 20.32 9.06
C ALA A 328 -0.13 18.99 9.83
N ASP A 329 0.08 19.01 11.15
CA ASP A 329 0.16 17.76 11.91
C ASP A 329 -1.20 17.06 12.02
N ALA A 330 -2.21 17.79 12.46
CA ALA A 330 -3.55 17.28 12.61
C ALA A 330 -4.61 18.36 12.38
N GLY A 331 -5.79 17.95 11.91
CA GLY A 331 -6.98 18.78 11.84
C GLY A 331 -8.19 18.02 12.39
N ALA A 332 -9.02 18.69 13.19
CA ALA A 332 -10.21 18.08 13.79
C ALA A 332 -11.44 18.97 13.57
N LYS A 333 -12.57 18.36 13.21
CA LYS A 333 -13.87 19.04 13.11
C LYS A 333 -14.94 18.18 13.76
N ALA A 334 -15.71 18.77 14.67
CA ALA A 334 -16.73 18.06 15.45
C ALA A 334 -16.18 16.75 16.05
N SER A 335 -14.96 16.81 16.58
CA SER A 335 -14.18 15.67 17.03
C SER A 335 -13.39 16.03 18.29
N ASN A 336 -14.01 16.78 19.20
CA ASN A 336 -13.33 17.35 20.37
C ASN A 336 -13.29 16.39 21.56
N ALA A 337 -14.24 15.46 21.64
CA ALA A 337 -14.32 14.46 22.71
C ALA A 337 -13.43 13.24 22.46
N ASN A 338 -12.14 13.45 22.13
CA ASN A 338 -11.13 12.38 22.00
C ASN A 338 -10.09 12.48 23.12
N ARG A 339 -9.52 11.34 23.55
CA ARG A 339 -8.37 11.33 24.46
C ARG A 339 -7.09 11.34 23.62
N ILE A 340 -6.46 12.50 23.54
CA ILE A 340 -5.19 12.69 22.86
C ILE A 340 -4.12 12.93 23.94
N GLU A 341 -3.12 12.06 24.00
CA GLU A 341 -2.08 12.15 25.03
C GLU A 341 -0.80 11.46 24.59
N ARG A 342 0.35 11.94 25.07
CA ARG A 342 1.65 11.26 24.89
C ARG A 342 2.01 11.02 23.43
N ASN A 343 1.70 11.97 22.56
CA ASN A 343 2.18 11.95 21.19
C ASN A 343 3.42 12.84 21.03
N PHE A 344 4.28 12.50 20.07
CA PHE A 344 5.42 13.34 19.72
C PHE A 344 5.08 14.19 18.49
N TRP A 345 5.22 15.51 18.63
CA TRP A 345 4.97 16.51 17.60
C TRP A 345 6.27 17.27 17.34
N ASP A 346 6.88 17.12 16.17
CA ASP A 346 8.23 17.63 15.91
C ASP A 346 8.34 19.17 15.96
N ALA A 347 7.28 19.88 15.60
CA ALA A 347 7.22 21.34 15.65
C ALA A 347 6.85 21.90 17.05
N PHE A 348 6.46 21.05 18.00
CA PHE A 348 6.02 21.49 19.31
C PHE A 348 7.21 21.84 20.22
N SER A 349 7.11 23.00 20.86
CA SER A 349 8.07 23.46 21.88
C SER A 349 7.37 23.53 23.24
N GLY A 350 7.37 22.39 23.94
CA GLY A 350 6.77 22.23 25.27
C GLY A 350 7.67 22.63 26.43
N LEU A 351 7.17 22.41 27.64
CA LEU A 351 7.88 22.58 28.90
C LEU A 351 7.68 21.32 29.74
N ASP A 352 8.76 20.73 30.21
CA ASP A 352 8.78 19.55 31.09
C ASP A 352 9.49 19.95 32.38
N ALA A 353 8.72 20.43 33.37
CA ALA A 353 9.26 21.01 34.59
C ALA A 353 9.62 19.95 35.65
N ASP A 354 8.98 18.79 35.62
CA ASP A 354 9.20 17.69 36.57
C ASP A 354 10.16 16.60 36.05
N GLY A 355 10.48 16.62 34.76
CA GLY A 355 11.46 15.74 34.13
C GLY A 355 10.92 14.36 33.78
N ASP A 356 9.60 14.18 33.67
CA ASP A 356 8.97 12.90 33.38
C ASP A 356 9.00 12.53 31.87
N GLY A 357 9.41 13.47 31.01
CA GLY A 357 9.54 13.30 29.57
C GLY A 357 8.29 13.70 28.76
N ALA A 358 7.23 14.15 29.41
CA ALA A 358 6.05 14.76 28.82
C ALA A 358 5.99 16.27 29.13
N SER A 359 5.27 17.01 28.31
CA SER A 359 5.08 18.45 28.47
C SER A 359 3.90 18.74 29.40
N ASP A 360 4.13 19.62 30.38
CA ASP A 360 3.11 20.24 31.23
C ASP A 360 2.17 21.17 30.46
N LEU A 361 2.58 21.59 29.25
CA LEU A 361 1.78 22.39 28.34
C LEU A 361 1.07 21.51 27.30
N PRO A 362 -0.24 21.72 27.05
CA PRO A 362 -0.98 20.97 26.04
C PRO A 362 -0.64 21.44 24.62
N TYR A 363 -0.74 20.52 23.65
CA TYR A 363 -0.68 20.84 22.22
C TYR A 363 -2.09 20.87 21.62
N ALA A 364 -2.55 22.04 21.19
CA ALA A 364 -3.88 22.21 20.62
C ALA A 364 -3.89 21.89 19.12
N VAL A 365 -4.78 21.00 18.68
CA VAL A 365 -4.99 20.67 17.26
C VAL A 365 -5.78 21.80 16.61
N ASN A 366 -5.10 22.58 15.77
CA ASN A 366 -5.66 23.79 15.19
C ASN A 366 -6.57 23.50 13.97
N PRO A 367 -7.88 23.83 14.02
CA PRO A 367 -8.78 23.56 12.91
C PRO A 367 -8.71 24.62 11.80
N PHE A 368 -7.83 25.62 11.91
CA PHE A 368 -7.69 26.74 10.97
C PHE A 368 -7.53 26.29 9.51
N PHE A 369 -6.54 25.42 9.24
CA PHE A 369 -6.25 24.97 7.88
C PHE A 369 -7.39 24.13 7.29
N LEU A 370 -8.02 23.28 8.10
CA LEU A 370 -9.18 22.49 7.70
C LEU A 370 -10.37 23.40 7.35
N SER A 371 -10.70 24.33 8.24
CA SER A 371 -11.80 25.29 8.07
C SER A 371 -11.63 26.20 6.85
N LEU A 372 -10.39 26.63 6.57
CA LEU A 372 -10.09 27.47 5.42
C LEU A 372 -10.22 26.72 4.10
N THR A 373 -9.64 25.52 4.04
CA THR A 373 -9.61 24.72 2.81
C THR A 373 -10.94 24.08 2.48
N GLU A 374 -11.79 23.83 3.46
CA GLU A 374 -13.19 23.42 3.25
C GLU A 374 -13.96 24.49 2.44
N ARG A 375 -13.81 25.77 2.80
CA ARG A 375 -14.51 26.86 2.11
C ARG A 375 -13.91 27.15 0.74
N ARG A 376 -12.59 27.06 0.62
CA ARG A 376 -11.81 27.43 -0.56
C ARG A 376 -10.57 26.52 -0.69
N PRO A 377 -10.68 25.37 -1.39
CA PRO A 377 -9.58 24.40 -1.51
C PRO A 377 -8.29 24.99 -2.08
N VAL A 378 -8.37 26.01 -2.95
CA VAL A 378 -7.22 26.69 -3.55
C VAL A 378 -6.22 27.27 -2.54
N PHE A 379 -6.65 27.57 -1.31
CA PHE A 379 -5.74 28.08 -0.27
C PHE A 379 -4.70 27.08 0.21
N GLN A 380 -4.81 25.80 -0.17
CA GLN A 380 -3.76 24.80 0.06
C GLN A 380 -2.39 25.24 -0.48
N ILE A 381 -2.35 26.01 -1.59
CA ILE A 381 -1.09 26.50 -2.17
C ILE A 381 -0.35 27.48 -1.26
N LEU A 382 -1.05 28.10 -0.30
CA LEU A 382 -0.46 29.08 0.62
C LEU A 382 -0.05 28.45 1.96
N PHE A 383 -0.16 27.13 2.12
CA PHE A 383 0.23 26.44 3.34
C PHE A 383 1.68 26.75 3.70
N GLN A 384 1.94 26.94 4.99
CA GLN A 384 3.24 27.34 5.55
C GLN A 384 3.78 28.71 5.07
N SER A 385 3.05 29.47 4.25
CA SER A 385 3.44 30.85 3.92
C SER A 385 3.42 31.73 5.18
N PRO A 386 4.27 32.77 5.27
CA PRO A 386 4.33 33.63 6.45
C PRO A 386 2.98 34.27 6.81
N GLY A 387 2.21 34.68 5.80
CA GLY A 387 0.87 35.24 6.00
C GLY A 387 -0.11 34.21 6.58
N MET A 388 -0.04 32.96 6.14
CA MET A 388 -0.88 31.89 6.68
C MET A 388 -0.52 31.54 8.12
N LYS A 389 0.76 31.46 8.48
CA LYS A 389 1.20 31.27 9.87
C LYS A 389 0.75 32.41 10.79
N PHE A 390 0.79 33.65 10.28
CA PHE A 390 0.31 34.80 11.02
C PHE A 390 -1.21 34.72 11.27
N LEU A 391 -2.00 34.43 10.23
CA LEU A 391 -3.45 34.27 10.35
C LEU A 391 -3.84 33.10 11.26
N GLU A 392 -3.10 32.00 11.18
CA GLU A 392 -3.24 30.85 12.07
C GLU A 392 -3.06 31.25 13.53
N GLY A 393 -2.05 32.06 13.84
CA GLY A 393 -1.81 32.58 15.19
C GLY A 393 -2.94 33.47 15.71
N LEU A 394 -3.62 34.22 14.82
CA LEU A 394 -4.79 35.05 15.18
C LEU A 394 -6.07 34.23 15.39
N TYR A 395 -6.15 33.02 14.83
CA TYR A 395 -7.34 32.18 14.88
C TYR A 395 -7.65 31.62 16.29
N GLY A 396 -6.72 31.76 17.25
CA GLY A 396 -6.79 31.16 18.59
C GLY A 396 -7.42 31.99 19.71
N ALA A 397 -8.31 32.96 19.41
CA ALA A 397 -8.93 33.81 20.45
C ALA A 397 -9.84 33.04 21.42
N ASP A 398 -10.44 31.93 20.97
CA ASP A 398 -11.15 30.96 21.80
C ASP A 398 -10.77 29.55 21.36
N ARG A 399 -10.08 28.82 22.25
CA ARG A 399 -9.67 27.41 22.03
C ARG A 399 -10.59 26.43 22.77
N SER A 400 -11.66 26.92 23.40
CA SER A 400 -12.62 26.06 24.07
C SER A 400 -13.27 25.14 23.04
N GLY A 401 -13.14 23.84 23.25
CA GLY A 401 -13.65 22.82 22.32
C GLY A 401 -12.70 22.40 21.20
N TRP A 402 -11.44 22.84 21.18
CA TRP A 402 -10.44 22.22 20.29
C TRP A 402 -9.99 20.87 20.87
N ALA A 403 -9.72 19.91 20.00
CA ALA A 403 -8.99 18.70 20.40
C ALA A 403 -7.56 19.11 20.81
N ALA A 404 -7.03 18.52 21.87
CA ALA A 404 -5.70 18.83 22.35
C ALA A 404 -5.02 17.60 22.94
N ASP A 405 -3.74 17.44 22.63
CA ASP A 405 -2.87 16.53 23.36
C ASP A 405 -2.59 17.10 24.75
N ALA A 406 -3.04 16.38 25.77
CA ALA A 406 -2.95 16.82 27.16
C ALA A 406 -1.52 16.73 27.74
N ALA A 407 -0.67 15.85 27.20
CA ALA A 407 0.68 15.62 27.69
C ALA A 407 1.62 15.20 26.54
N PRO A 408 1.97 16.12 25.62
CA PRO A 408 2.84 15.82 24.48
C PRO A 408 4.19 15.29 24.94
N LEU A 409 4.77 14.31 24.23
CA LEU A 409 6.11 13.81 24.53
C LEU A 409 7.18 14.82 24.09
N MET A 410 8.20 15.01 24.92
CA MET A 410 9.34 15.88 24.63
C MET A 410 10.34 15.28 23.64
N LYS A 411 10.31 13.96 23.46
CA LYS A 411 11.16 13.21 22.54
C LYS A 411 10.33 12.15 21.82
N PRO A 412 10.76 11.70 20.62
CA PRO A 412 10.15 10.55 19.99
C PRO A 412 10.18 9.36 20.96
N GLY A 413 9.04 8.74 21.23
CA GLY A 413 8.95 7.55 22.09
C GLY A 413 9.90 6.44 21.62
N ARG A 414 10.29 5.50 22.48
CA ARG A 414 11.28 4.45 22.16
C ARG A 414 10.79 3.57 21.00
N GLY A 415 11.46 3.62 19.84
CA GLY A 415 11.19 2.71 18.72
C GLY A 415 11.99 2.93 17.43
N THR A 416 12.77 4.02 17.26
CA THR A 416 13.40 4.33 15.96
C THR A 416 14.83 4.88 16.03
N GLU A 417 15.66 4.51 17.01
CA GLU A 417 17.08 4.88 16.99
C GLU A 417 17.91 4.12 15.92
N GLY A 418 17.31 3.19 15.16
CA GLY A 418 18.03 2.29 14.24
C GLY A 418 18.34 2.83 12.84
N ALA A 419 17.45 3.63 12.22
CA ALA A 419 17.54 3.91 10.78
C ALA A 419 18.27 5.23 10.41
N GLY A 420 18.33 6.21 11.33
CA GLY A 420 18.87 7.54 11.04
C GLY A 420 20.41 7.68 11.09
N ARG A 421 21.12 6.73 11.69
CA ARG A 421 22.57 6.84 11.91
C ARG A 421 23.42 6.57 10.66
N GLU A 422 22.96 5.75 9.72
CA GLU A 422 23.70 5.48 8.49
C GLU A 422 23.53 6.59 7.44
N THR A 423 22.31 7.13 7.28
CA THR A 423 22.01 8.20 6.32
C THR A 423 22.69 9.52 6.70
N GLY A 424 22.75 9.86 7.99
CA GLY A 424 23.45 11.06 8.47
C GLY A 424 24.97 11.02 8.21
N ARG A 425 25.59 9.84 8.29
CA ARG A 425 27.02 9.66 7.96
C ARG A 425 27.27 9.79 6.45
N ALA A 426 26.43 9.19 5.61
CA ALA A 426 26.54 9.31 4.17
C ALA A 426 26.35 10.76 3.67
N ALA A 427 25.36 11.47 4.23
CA ALA A 427 25.12 12.88 3.93
C ALA A 427 26.29 13.77 4.40
N GLY A 428 26.86 13.50 5.57
CA GLY A 428 28.04 14.22 6.07
C GLY A 428 29.28 14.02 5.19
N VAL A 429 29.52 12.81 4.70
CA VAL A 429 30.62 12.50 3.78
C VAL A 429 30.42 13.17 2.42
N ALA A 430 29.20 13.16 1.88
CA ALA A 430 28.87 13.84 0.63
C ALA A 430 29.05 15.37 0.76
N GLY A 431 28.59 15.96 1.87
CA GLY A 431 28.77 17.38 2.17
C GLY A 431 30.24 17.78 2.28
N ALA A 432 31.05 16.99 2.99
CA ALA A 432 32.49 17.22 3.08
C ALA A 432 33.20 17.11 1.72
N GLY A 433 32.77 16.17 0.87
CA GLY A 433 33.28 16.01 -0.49
C GLY A 433 32.98 17.21 -1.39
N LEU A 434 31.75 17.74 -1.33
CA LEU A 434 31.36 18.95 -2.07
C LEU A 434 32.11 20.19 -1.60
N LEU A 435 32.35 20.31 -0.28
CA LEU A 435 33.14 21.42 0.28
C LEU A 435 34.60 21.35 -0.17
N ALA A 436 35.21 20.17 -0.16
CA ALA A 436 36.57 19.97 -0.63
C ALA A 436 36.72 20.27 -2.13
N LEU A 437 35.73 19.86 -2.94
CA LEU A 437 35.71 20.12 -4.38
C LEU A 437 35.59 21.62 -4.67
N SER A 438 34.71 22.33 -3.97
CA SER A 438 34.55 23.78 -4.12
C SER A 438 35.80 24.55 -3.69
N CYS A 439 36.45 24.17 -2.58
CA CYS A 439 37.76 24.71 -2.21
C CYS A 439 38.83 24.46 -3.28
N ALA A 440 38.89 23.26 -3.86
CA ALA A 440 39.86 22.92 -4.91
C ALA A 440 39.64 23.76 -6.19
N ILE A 441 38.38 23.98 -6.58
CA ILE A 441 38.03 24.84 -7.73
C ILE A 441 38.48 26.28 -7.49
N ILE A 442 38.25 26.83 -6.29
CA ILE A 442 38.68 28.19 -5.92
C ILE A 442 40.21 28.32 -5.99
N ILE A 443 40.95 27.33 -5.48
CA ILE A 443 42.42 27.33 -5.51
C ILE A 443 42.95 27.23 -6.95
N LEU A 444 42.34 26.38 -7.78
CA LEU A 444 42.73 26.21 -9.18
C LEU A 444 42.40 27.45 -10.04
N ALA A 445 41.27 28.11 -9.76
CA ALA A 445 40.90 29.36 -10.42
C ALA A 445 41.89 30.48 -10.06
N ARG A 446 42.33 30.55 -8.80
CA ARG A 446 43.31 31.55 -8.34
C ARG A 446 44.70 31.35 -8.93
N ARG A 447 45.11 30.10 -9.20
CA ARG A 447 46.40 29.77 -9.86
C ARG A 447 46.42 30.04 -11.37
N ARG A 448 45.27 30.28 -12.00
CA ARG A 448 45.19 30.66 -13.43
C ARG A 448 45.12 32.18 -13.66
N ALA A 449 44.99 32.96 -12.58
CA ALA A 449 44.91 34.42 -12.60
C ALA A 449 46.23 35.11 -12.21
N THR A 450 47.29 34.32 -11.99
CA THR A 450 48.70 34.74 -11.83
C THR A 450 49.50 34.09 -12.94
#